data_AF-A0A959M935-F1
#
_entry.id   AF-A0A959M935-F1
#
_cell.length_a   1.000
_cell.length_b   1.000
_cell.length_c   1.000
_cell.angle_alpha   90.00
_cell.angle_beta   90.00
_cell.angle_gamma   90.00
#
_symmetry.space_group_name_H-M   'P 1'
#
loop_
_entity.id
_entity.type
_entity.pdbx_description
1 polymer ?
#
loop_
_entity_poly.entity_id
_entity_poly.type
_entity_poly.pdbx_seq_one_letter_code
_entity_poly.pdbx_strand_id
1 'polypeptide(L)'
;MQIQKINKNRFTFFTAIAMIGIIAILVGFSKTFIIPLVSGTKTWPLTIYAHAFFVFGWVIIFLTQSLLIQNKKYKIHIFIGRWAAFIAVGAAISIIPASLFQIERELKEGLGQTAISSIVGSLASASMFLILVTLGILNRKRPQVHKRFMLLATILLIWPAWFRWRHYFPSVERPDIWFAVVLSDSLILVAFIWDWLKNKYIHPALFYGGLFIIAENVMEILLFDSKGWRVLANTLYTIFN
;
A
#
# COMPACT_ATOMS: atom_id res chain seq x y z
N MET A 1 -41.09 27.11 9.21
CA MET A 1 -40.59 26.27 8.11
C MET A 1 -39.08 26.07 8.30
N GLN A 2 -38.66 24.97 8.95
CA GLN A 2 -37.24 24.67 9.15
C GLN A 2 -36.65 24.17 7.83
N ILE A 3 -35.77 24.96 7.22
CA ILE A 3 -34.95 24.52 6.10
C ILE A 3 -34.05 23.40 6.63
N GLN A 4 -34.39 22.15 6.30
CA GLN A 4 -33.47 21.03 6.42
C GLN A 4 -32.20 21.41 5.66
N LYS A 5 -31.10 21.67 6.37
CA LYS A 5 -29.78 21.75 5.75
C LYS A 5 -29.55 20.40 5.07
N ILE A 6 -29.67 20.39 3.75
CA ILE A 6 -29.23 19.28 2.90
C ILE A 6 -27.80 18.98 3.34
N ASN A 7 -27.64 17.82 3.96
CA ASN A 7 -26.37 17.41 4.53
C ASN A 7 -25.42 17.22 3.34
N LYS A 8 -24.55 18.20 3.06
CA LYS A 8 -23.52 18.07 2.02
C LYS A 8 -22.82 16.74 2.28
N ASN A 9 -22.81 15.84 1.28
CA ASN A 9 -22.06 14.59 1.30
C ASN A 9 -20.57 14.88 1.52
N ARG A 10 -20.17 15.12 2.77
CA ARG A 10 -18.77 15.35 3.13
C ARG A 10 -18.09 14.00 3.22
N PHE A 11 -17.08 13.78 2.39
CA PHE A 11 -16.26 12.57 2.47
C PHE A 11 -15.68 12.38 3.88
N THR A 12 -15.68 11.14 4.36
CA THR A 12 -14.97 10.81 5.60
C THR A 12 -13.46 10.84 5.37
N PHE A 13 -12.68 10.93 6.44
CA PHE A 13 -11.21 10.86 6.37
C PHE A 13 -10.72 9.60 5.64
N PHE A 14 -11.29 8.45 5.96
CA PHE A 14 -10.92 7.17 5.31
C PHE A 14 -11.28 7.17 3.82
N THR A 15 -12.43 7.73 3.46
CA THR A 15 -12.81 7.91 2.05
C THR A 15 -11.83 8.85 1.33
N ALA A 16 -11.39 9.93 1.98
CA ALA A 16 -10.41 10.86 1.41
C ALA A 16 -9.05 10.18 1.16
N ILE A 17 -8.52 9.44 2.14
CA ILE A 17 -7.28 8.67 1.97
C ILE A 17 -7.45 7.61 0.87
N ALA A 18 -8.60 6.93 0.81
CA ALA A 18 -8.86 5.95 -0.25
C ALA A 18 -8.84 6.60 -1.65
N MET A 19 -9.44 7.78 -1.82
CA MET A 19 -9.39 8.53 -3.08
C MET A 19 -7.97 8.99 -3.43
N ILE A 20 -7.21 9.47 -2.43
CA ILE A 20 -5.79 9.80 -2.61
C ILE A 20 -5.01 8.56 -3.09
N GLY A 21 -5.26 7.39 -2.49
CA GLY A 21 -4.63 6.13 -2.91
C GLY A 21 -5.00 5.73 -4.35
N ILE A 22 -6.26 5.90 -4.75
CA ILE A 22 -6.68 5.67 -6.14
C ILE A 22 -5.93 6.62 -7.09
N ILE A 23 -5.84 7.90 -6.78
CA ILE A 23 -5.09 8.88 -7.60
C ILE A 23 -3.61 8.50 -7.66
N ALA A 24 -3.00 8.16 -6.52
CA ALA A 24 -1.60 7.75 -6.45
C ALA A 24 -1.31 6.56 -7.37
N ILE A 25 -2.19 5.56 -7.37
CA ILE A 25 -2.08 4.36 -8.22
C ILE A 25 -2.28 4.71 -9.69
N LEU A 26 -3.34 5.44 -10.03
CA LEU A 26 -3.62 5.81 -11.41
C LEU A 26 -2.46 6.61 -12.00
N VAL A 27 -1.96 7.62 -11.30
CA VAL A 27 -0.83 8.44 -11.77
C VAL A 27 0.47 7.64 -11.77
N GLY A 28 0.80 6.99 -10.66
CA GLY A 28 2.06 6.26 -10.48
C GLY A 28 2.23 5.12 -11.47
N PHE A 29 1.17 4.36 -11.74
CA PHE A 29 1.23 3.22 -12.67
C PHE A 29 0.84 3.57 -14.11
N SER A 30 0.48 4.82 -14.41
CA SER A 30 0.12 5.24 -15.78
C SER A 30 1.22 4.94 -16.79
N LYS A 31 2.44 5.45 -16.58
CA LYS A 31 3.57 5.23 -17.50
C LYS A 31 4.09 3.79 -17.53
N THR A 32 4.05 3.09 -16.39
CA THR A 32 4.73 1.80 -16.24
C THR A 32 3.84 0.58 -16.51
N PHE A 33 2.52 0.73 -16.44
CA PHE A 33 1.58 -0.39 -16.54
C PHE A 33 0.30 -0.04 -17.31
N ILE A 34 -0.45 0.98 -16.89
CA ILE A 34 -1.82 1.23 -17.40
C ILE A 34 -1.80 1.68 -18.87
N ILE A 35 -1.02 2.70 -19.23
CA ILE A 35 -0.95 3.19 -20.60
C ILE A 35 -0.39 2.11 -21.54
N PRO A 36 0.73 1.43 -21.23
CA PRO A 36 1.23 0.36 -22.10
C PRO A 36 0.26 -0.80 -22.33
N LEU A 37 -0.52 -1.14 -21.29
CA LEU A 37 -1.55 -2.19 -21.36
C LEU A 37 -2.72 -1.78 -22.26
N VAL A 38 -3.29 -0.58 -22.04
CA VAL A 38 -4.47 -0.11 -22.78
C VAL A 38 -4.12 0.22 -24.24
N SER A 39 -2.91 0.71 -24.51
CA SER A 39 -2.44 0.98 -25.87
C SER A 39 -2.00 -0.27 -26.64
N GLY A 40 -1.92 -1.44 -25.98
CA GLY A 40 -1.43 -2.67 -26.59
C GLY A 40 0.07 -2.66 -26.91
N THR A 41 0.83 -1.67 -26.42
CA THR A 41 2.27 -1.55 -26.70
C THR A 41 3.13 -2.51 -25.89
N LYS A 42 2.61 -3.04 -24.77
CA LYS A 42 3.32 -4.01 -23.94
C LYS A 42 2.37 -4.98 -23.26
N THR A 43 2.76 -6.25 -23.23
CA THR A 43 2.06 -7.29 -22.47
C THR A 43 2.91 -7.72 -21.28
N TRP A 44 2.23 -8.21 -20.24
CA TRP A 44 2.86 -8.70 -19.02
C TRP A 44 2.57 -10.18 -18.80
N PRO A 45 3.43 -10.89 -18.06
CA PRO A 45 3.10 -12.25 -17.65
C PRO A 45 1.91 -12.26 -16.68
N LEU A 46 1.27 -13.42 -16.56
CA LEU A 46 0.10 -13.61 -15.69
C LEU A 46 0.36 -13.20 -14.23
N THR A 47 1.59 -13.39 -13.74
CA THR A 47 2.00 -13.00 -12.38
C THR A 47 1.80 -11.51 -12.11
N ILE A 48 2.11 -10.65 -13.09
CA ILE A 48 1.95 -9.20 -12.97
C ILE A 48 0.48 -8.79 -13.11
N TYR A 49 -0.29 -9.44 -14.00
CA TYR A 49 -1.74 -9.20 -14.07
C TYR A 49 -2.46 -9.60 -12.79
N ALA A 50 -2.10 -10.75 -12.21
CA ALA A 50 -2.64 -11.22 -10.95
C ALA A 50 -2.29 -10.26 -9.81
N HIS A 51 -1.03 -9.82 -9.72
CA HIS A 51 -0.60 -8.83 -8.74
C HIS A 51 -1.37 -7.52 -8.87
N ALA A 52 -1.48 -6.98 -10.09
CA ALA A 52 -2.24 -5.75 -10.35
C ALA A 52 -3.72 -5.91 -9.97
N PHE A 53 -4.34 -7.04 -10.30
CA PHE A 53 -5.73 -7.34 -9.93
C PHE A 53 -5.92 -7.30 -8.40
N PHE A 54 -5.05 -7.98 -7.65
CA PHE A 54 -5.19 -8.03 -6.19
C PHE A 54 -4.89 -6.69 -5.52
N VAL A 55 -3.81 -6.00 -5.90
CA VAL A 55 -3.41 -4.73 -5.28
C VAL A 55 -4.37 -3.60 -5.63
N PHE A 56 -4.76 -3.45 -6.90
CA PHE A 56 -5.76 -2.44 -7.28
C PHE A 56 -7.13 -2.79 -6.70
N GLY A 57 -7.49 -4.08 -6.69
CA GLY A 57 -8.70 -4.58 -6.06
C GLY A 57 -8.77 -4.24 -4.57
N TRP A 58 -7.67 -4.38 -3.83
CA TRP A 58 -7.61 -4.01 -2.41
C TRP A 58 -7.98 -2.54 -2.17
N VAL A 59 -7.44 -1.63 -2.97
CA VAL A 59 -7.64 -0.18 -2.79
C VAL A 59 -9.05 0.24 -3.20
N ILE A 60 -9.60 -0.36 -4.27
CA ILE A 60 -11.00 -0.20 -4.66
C ILE A 60 -11.94 -0.72 -3.56
N ILE A 61 -11.62 -1.88 -2.97
CA ILE A 61 -12.37 -2.42 -1.84
C ILE A 61 -12.27 -1.49 -0.65
N PHE A 62 -11.10 -0.96 -0.29
CA PHE A 62 -10.96 -0.04 0.84
C PHE A 62 -11.82 1.23 0.67
N LEU A 63 -11.85 1.81 -0.53
CA LEU A 63 -12.75 2.90 -0.88
C LEU A 63 -14.22 2.49 -0.72
N THR A 64 -14.60 1.36 -1.31
CA THR A 64 -15.96 0.82 -1.26
C THR A 64 -16.40 0.58 0.18
N GLN A 65 -15.56 -0.02 1.01
CA GLN A 65 -15.84 -0.29 2.42
C GLN A 65 -16.05 1.01 3.21
N SER A 66 -15.23 2.03 2.96
CA SER A 66 -15.37 3.35 3.58
C SER A 66 -16.69 4.03 3.20
N LEU A 67 -17.07 3.95 1.92
CA LEU A 67 -18.35 4.48 1.42
C LEU A 67 -19.56 3.71 1.97
N LEU A 68 -19.48 2.38 2.07
CA LEU A 68 -20.58 1.57 2.63
C LEU A 68 -20.84 1.90 4.10
N ILE A 69 -19.78 2.09 4.90
CA ILE A 69 -19.91 2.53 6.30
C ILE A 69 -20.52 3.94 6.37
N GLN A 70 -20.05 4.87 5.54
CA GLN A 70 -20.60 6.23 5.47
C GLN A 70 -22.10 6.24 5.14
N ASN A 71 -22.53 5.36 4.23
CA ASN A 71 -23.92 5.21 3.81
C ASN A 71 -24.72 4.23 4.69
N LYS A 72 -24.17 3.80 5.84
CA LYS A 72 -24.79 2.87 6.79
C LYS A 72 -25.21 1.52 6.18
N LYS A 73 -24.58 1.09 5.09
CA LYS A 73 -24.83 -0.18 4.38
C LYS A 73 -24.03 -1.33 5.00
N TYR A 74 -24.23 -1.58 6.30
CA TYR A 74 -23.42 -2.51 7.09
C TYR A 74 -23.47 -3.97 6.60
N LYS A 75 -24.63 -4.46 6.15
CA LYS A 75 -24.77 -5.83 5.64
C LYS A 75 -23.87 -6.08 4.42
N ILE A 76 -23.81 -5.11 3.50
CA ILE A 76 -22.97 -5.19 2.30
C ILE A 76 -21.48 -5.05 2.69
N HIS A 77 -21.16 -4.15 3.62
CA HIS A 77 -19.80 -4.01 4.17
C HIS A 77 -19.26 -5.36 4.67
N ILE A 78 -20.06 -6.06 5.48
CA ILE A 78 -19.70 -7.38 6.02
C ILE A 78 -19.55 -8.42 4.90
N PHE A 79 -20.50 -8.45 3.95
CA PHE A 79 -20.45 -9.39 2.82
C PHE A 79 -19.19 -9.22 1.97
N ILE A 80 -18.92 -7.99 1.50
CA ILE A 80 -17.71 -7.69 0.71
C ILE A 80 -16.45 -7.88 1.57
N GLY A 81 -16.52 -7.61 2.88
CA GLY A 81 -15.39 -7.76 3.80
C GLY A 81 -14.86 -9.20 3.90
N ARG A 82 -15.73 -10.21 3.68
CA ARG A 82 -15.31 -11.62 3.59
C ARG A 82 -14.45 -11.89 2.36
N TRP A 83 -14.82 -11.30 1.22
CA TRP A 83 -14.05 -11.37 -0.02
C TRP A 83 -12.79 -10.51 0.02
N ALA A 84 -12.80 -9.39 0.76
CA ALA A 84 -11.63 -8.54 0.98
C ALA A 84 -10.47 -9.31 1.61
N ALA A 85 -10.75 -10.29 2.49
CA ALA A 85 -9.72 -11.14 3.08
C ALA A 85 -9.01 -12.01 2.02
N PHE A 86 -9.76 -12.57 1.07
CA PHE A 86 -9.17 -13.29 -0.07
C PHE A 86 -8.31 -12.37 -0.94
N ILE A 87 -8.80 -11.16 -1.23
CA ILE A 87 -8.03 -10.17 -1.99
C ILE A 87 -6.75 -9.76 -1.25
N ALA A 88 -6.79 -9.61 0.08
CA ALA A 88 -5.59 -9.30 0.88
C ALA A 88 -4.54 -10.40 0.79
N VAL A 89 -4.95 -11.67 0.95
CA VAL A 89 -4.03 -12.81 0.86
C VAL A 89 -3.43 -12.89 -0.54
N GLY A 90 -4.25 -12.73 -1.58
CA GLY A 90 -3.78 -12.68 -2.96
C GLY A 90 -2.81 -11.51 -3.21
N ALA A 91 -3.09 -10.32 -2.66
CA ALA A 91 -2.23 -9.15 -2.78
C ALA A 91 -0.85 -9.44 -2.17
N ALA A 92 -0.81 -9.97 -0.95
CA ALA A 92 0.43 -10.28 -0.26
C ALA A 92 1.25 -11.37 -0.97
N ILE A 93 0.62 -12.49 -1.34
CA ILE A 93 1.31 -13.61 -1.98
C ILE A 93 1.80 -13.20 -3.37
N SER A 94 1.03 -12.39 -4.10
CA SER A 94 1.41 -11.94 -5.45
C SER A 94 2.60 -10.97 -5.47
N ILE A 95 2.96 -10.34 -4.34
CA ILE A 95 4.13 -9.44 -4.26
C ILE A 95 5.42 -10.19 -4.60
N ILE A 96 5.59 -11.44 -4.13
CA ILE A 96 6.85 -12.17 -4.32
C ILE A 96 7.09 -12.51 -5.81
N PRO A 97 6.16 -13.14 -6.54
CA PRO A 97 6.34 -13.38 -7.99
C PRO A 97 6.49 -12.08 -8.80
N ALA A 98 5.79 -11.01 -8.42
CA ALA A 98 5.94 -9.71 -9.08
C ALA A 98 7.33 -9.09 -8.83
N SER A 99 7.87 -9.28 -7.63
CA SER A 99 9.22 -8.86 -7.26
C SER A 99 10.28 -9.65 -8.02
N LEU A 100 10.16 -10.97 -8.11
CA LEU A 100 11.08 -11.80 -8.91
C LEU A 100 11.11 -11.38 -10.38
N PHE A 101 9.94 -11.13 -10.99
CA PHE A 101 9.88 -10.60 -12.35
C PHE A 101 10.58 -9.24 -12.48
N GLN A 102 10.42 -8.35 -11.49
CA GLN A 102 11.10 -7.06 -11.46
C GLN A 102 12.62 -7.23 -11.36
N ILE A 103 13.09 -8.13 -10.48
CA ILE A 103 14.51 -8.46 -10.26
C ILE A 103 15.12 -9.00 -11.55
N GLU A 104 14.49 -9.99 -12.20
CA GLU A 104 14.98 -10.53 -13.47
C GLU A 104 15.11 -9.47 -14.56
N ARG A 105 14.17 -8.52 -14.60
CA ARG A 105 14.23 -7.41 -15.55
C ARG A 105 15.41 -6.48 -15.24
N GLU A 106 15.58 -6.10 -13.98
CA GLU A 106 16.67 -5.22 -13.53
C GLU A 106 18.05 -5.88 -13.67
N LEU A 107 18.15 -7.20 -13.49
CA LEU A 107 19.36 -7.97 -13.77
C LEU A 107 19.74 -7.89 -15.26
N LYS A 108 18.76 -7.99 -16.17
CA LYS A 108 18.98 -7.80 -17.63
C LYS A 108 19.35 -6.36 -17.98
N GLU A 109 18.91 -5.39 -17.19
CA GLU A 109 19.28 -3.97 -17.32
C GLU A 109 20.67 -3.65 -16.70
N GLY A 110 21.33 -4.64 -16.07
CA GLY A 110 22.70 -4.51 -15.57
C GLY A 110 22.81 -4.00 -14.13
N LEU A 111 21.72 -3.94 -13.36
CA LEU A 111 21.73 -3.47 -11.96
C LEU A 111 22.43 -4.44 -11.00
N GLY A 112 22.66 -5.69 -11.42
CA GLY A 112 23.42 -6.68 -10.66
C GLY A 112 22.83 -6.96 -9.27
N GLN A 113 23.71 -7.04 -8.25
CA GLN A 113 23.32 -7.38 -6.88
C GLN A 113 22.24 -6.45 -6.30
N THR A 114 22.23 -5.17 -6.70
CA THR A 114 21.25 -4.18 -6.23
C THR A 114 19.82 -4.57 -6.58
N ALA A 115 19.60 -5.22 -7.74
CA ALA A 115 18.29 -5.75 -8.12
C ALA A 115 17.82 -6.81 -7.11
N ILE A 116 18.67 -7.81 -6.82
CA ILE A 116 18.36 -8.88 -5.86
C ILE A 116 18.05 -8.31 -4.47
N SER A 117 18.76 -7.25 -4.07
CA SER A 117 18.55 -6.58 -2.78
C SER A 117 17.12 -6.08 -2.55
N SER A 118 16.30 -5.86 -3.58
CA SER A 118 14.90 -5.42 -3.42
C SER A 118 13.94 -6.48 -2.89
N ILE A 119 14.32 -7.77 -2.92
CA ILE A 119 13.43 -8.86 -2.48
C ILE A 119 13.14 -8.80 -0.97
N VAL A 120 14.08 -8.27 -0.18
CA VAL A 120 13.96 -8.16 1.28
C VAL A 120 12.81 -7.20 1.64
N GLY A 121 12.81 -5.99 1.08
CA GLY A 121 11.72 -5.02 1.29
C GLY A 121 10.38 -5.51 0.74
N SER A 122 10.41 -6.25 -0.38
CA SER A 122 9.19 -6.88 -0.93
C SER A 122 8.56 -7.87 0.05
N LEU A 123 9.37 -8.74 0.68
CA LEU A 123 8.92 -9.70 1.67
C LEU A 123 8.48 -9.02 2.98
N ALA A 124 9.22 -8.00 3.42
CA ALA A 124 8.86 -7.21 4.60
C ALA A 124 7.50 -6.54 4.42
N SER A 125 7.29 -5.82 3.31
CA SER A 125 6.04 -5.15 2.98
C SER A 125 4.86 -6.14 2.88
N ALA A 126 5.05 -7.30 2.22
CA ALA A 126 4.02 -8.34 2.13
C ALA A 126 3.64 -8.90 3.52
N SER A 127 4.64 -9.16 4.37
CA SER A 127 4.45 -9.68 5.72
C SER A 127 3.72 -8.67 6.61
N MET A 128 4.17 -7.42 6.59
CA MET A 128 3.58 -6.32 7.35
C MET A 128 2.15 -6.04 6.92
N PHE A 129 1.88 -6.05 5.61
CA PHE A 129 0.53 -5.90 5.07
C PHE A 129 -0.40 -7.00 5.62
N LEU A 130 0.01 -8.27 5.56
CA LEU A 130 -0.78 -9.38 6.10
C LEU A 130 -0.99 -9.27 7.60
N ILE A 131 0.04 -8.89 8.37
CA ILE A 131 -0.07 -8.70 9.81
C ILE A 131 -1.08 -7.60 10.12
N LEU A 132 -0.97 -6.43 9.49
CA LEU A 132 -1.90 -5.32 9.69
C LEU A 132 -3.33 -5.69 9.32
N VAL A 133 -3.54 -6.35 8.17
CA VAL A 133 -4.86 -6.83 7.76
C VAL A 133 -5.41 -7.83 8.78
N THR A 134 -4.59 -8.79 9.22
CA THR A 134 -4.98 -9.81 10.20
C THR A 134 -5.37 -9.17 11.52
N LEU A 135 -4.56 -8.26 12.06
CA LEU A 135 -4.86 -7.50 13.28
C LEU A 135 -6.16 -6.72 13.13
N GLY A 136 -6.40 -6.10 11.98
CA GLY A 136 -7.66 -5.42 11.70
C GLY A 136 -8.87 -6.37 11.65
N ILE A 137 -8.75 -7.54 11.05
CA ILE A 137 -9.83 -8.55 10.98
C ILE A 137 -10.11 -9.15 12.35
N LEU A 138 -9.09 -9.49 13.13
CA LEU A 138 -9.23 -9.99 14.50
C LEU A 138 -9.94 -8.97 15.39
N ASN A 139 -9.70 -7.69 15.15
CA ASN A 139 -10.35 -6.60 15.86
C ASN A 139 -11.64 -6.08 15.19
N ARG A 140 -12.29 -6.84 14.29
CA ARG A 140 -13.52 -6.40 13.60
C ARG A 140 -14.69 -6.01 14.52
N LYS A 141 -14.72 -6.56 15.75
CA LYS A 141 -15.72 -6.22 16.78
C LYS A 141 -15.39 -4.92 17.53
N ARG A 142 -14.21 -4.33 17.30
CA ARG A 142 -13.74 -3.06 17.86
C ARG A 142 -13.50 -2.07 16.71
N PRO A 143 -14.55 -1.37 16.22
CA PRO A 143 -14.48 -0.57 14.99
C PRO A 143 -13.37 0.49 15.00
N GLN A 144 -13.04 1.03 16.19
CA GLN A 144 -11.96 1.98 16.37
C GLN A 144 -10.60 1.38 16.03
N VAL A 145 -10.34 0.13 16.41
CA VAL A 145 -9.08 -0.57 16.13
C VAL A 145 -9.05 -1.05 14.68
N HIS A 146 -10.13 -1.72 14.24
CA HIS A 146 -10.26 -2.28 12.89
C HIS A 146 -9.93 -1.26 11.78
N LYS A 147 -10.58 -0.10 11.80
CA LYS A 147 -10.42 0.89 10.72
C LYS A 147 -9.00 1.48 10.63
N ARG A 148 -8.29 1.57 11.75
CA ARG A 148 -6.92 2.11 11.82
C ARG A 148 -5.92 1.12 11.24
N PHE A 149 -6.07 -0.17 11.52
CA PHE A 149 -5.24 -1.20 10.87
C PHE A 149 -5.52 -1.33 9.37
N MET A 150 -6.79 -1.27 8.94
CA MET A 150 -7.12 -1.26 7.51
C MET A 150 -6.53 -0.05 6.77
N LEU A 151 -6.56 1.12 7.42
CA LEU A 151 -5.92 2.33 6.91
C LEU A 151 -4.41 2.15 6.76
N LEU A 152 -3.72 1.71 7.82
CA LEU A 152 -2.26 1.50 7.80
C LEU A 152 -1.85 0.45 6.77
N ALA A 153 -2.58 -0.67 6.67
CA ALA A 153 -2.35 -1.68 5.63
C ALA A 153 -2.47 -1.08 4.23
N THR A 154 -3.44 -0.18 4.03
CA THR A 154 -3.64 0.47 2.73
C THR A 154 -2.52 1.48 2.44
N ILE A 155 -2.14 2.32 3.40
CA ILE A 155 -1.03 3.28 3.23
C ILE A 155 0.28 2.53 2.92
N LEU A 156 0.58 1.46 3.65
CA LEU A 156 1.72 0.60 3.38
C LEU A 156 1.65 0.05 1.95
N LEU A 157 0.52 -0.53 1.54
CA LEU A 157 0.44 -1.19 0.22
C LEU A 157 0.61 -0.22 -0.96
N ILE A 158 0.27 1.07 -0.81
CA ILE A 158 0.30 2.04 -1.91
C ILE A 158 1.63 2.78 -2.07
N TRP A 159 2.62 2.60 -1.18
CA TRP A 159 3.93 3.26 -1.32
C TRP A 159 4.59 3.08 -2.70
N PRO A 160 4.51 1.91 -3.38
CA PRO A 160 5.13 1.74 -4.70
C PRO A 160 4.47 2.61 -5.78
N ALA A 161 3.21 3.04 -5.57
CA ALA A 161 2.56 3.98 -6.45
C ALA A 161 3.22 5.35 -6.36
N TRP A 162 3.50 5.83 -5.14
CA TRP A 162 4.22 7.08 -4.90
C TRP A 162 5.62 7.03 -5.48
N PHE A 163 6.38 5.95 -5.23
CA PHE A 163 7.74 5.83 -5.76
C PHE A 163 7.83 5.92 -7.30
N ARG A 164 6.78 5.53 -8.02
CA ARG A 164 6.71 5.65 -9.49
C ARG A 164 6.49 7.08 -9.98
N TRP A 165 6.16 8.03 -9.10
CA TRP A 165 6.09 9.45 -9.46
C TRP A 165 7.44 10.00 -9.91
N ARG A 166 8.56 9.33 -9.58
CA ARG A 166 9.90 9.62 -10.14
C ARG A 166 9.94 9.70 -11.67
N HIS A 167 9.04 9.01 -12.38
CA HIS A 167 8.96 9.07 -13.84
C HIS A 167 8.36 10.37 -14.39
N TYR A 168 7.74 11.19 -13.54
CA TYR A 168 7.23 12.52 -13.89
C TYR A 168 8.13 13.64 -13.35
N PHE A 169 8.89 13.35 -12.29
CA PHE A 169 9.78 14.30 -11.63
C PHE A 169 11.23 13.78 -11.62
N PRO A 170 11.87 13.66 -12.81
CA PRO A 170 13.21 13.09 -12.91
C PRO A 170 14.29 13.96 -12.27
N SER A 171 14.01 15.25 -12.03
CA SER A 171 14.92 16.19 -11.36
C SER A 171 14.95 16.04 -9.84
N VAL A 172 14.05 15.24 -9.26
CA VAL A 172 14.05 14.98 -7.81
C VAL A 172 15.15 13.97 -7.50
N GLU A 173 16.21 14.45 -6.87
CA GLU A 173 17.27 13.60 -6.34
C GLU A 173 16.71 12.66 -5.26
N ARG A 174 17.26 11.45 -5.15
CA ARG A 174 16.84 10.45 -4.16
C ARG A 174 15.31 10.23 -4.10
N PRO A 175 14.68 9.82 -5.22
CA PRO A 175 13.24 9.54 -5.25
C PRO A 175 12.81 8.41 -4.31
N ASP A 176 13.74 7.52 -3.94
CA ASP A 176 13.59 6.54 -2.88
C ASP A 176 13.26 7.20 -1.54
N ILE A 177 13.90 8.32 -1.19
CA ILE A 177 13.59 9.05 0.04
C ILE A 177 12.32 9.88 -0.14
N TRP A 178 12.28 10.76 -1.14
CA TRP A 178 11.20 11.75 -1.23
C TRP A 178 9.85 11.14 -1.59
N PHE A 179 9.81 10.19 -2.52
CA PHE A 179 8.54 9.59 -2.95
C PHE A 179 8.21 8.31 -2.20
N ALA A 180 9.18 7.40 -1.99
CA ALA A 180 8.88 6.13 -1.34
C ALA A 180 8.69 6.28 0.17
N VAL A 181 9.46 7.15 0.83
CA VAL A 181 9.38 7.36 2.29
C VAL A 181 8.59 8.62 2.63
N VAL A 182 9.12 9.81 2.34
CA VAL A 182 8.55 11.09 2.84
C VAL A 182 7.10 11.28 2.40
N LEU A 183 6.83 11.18 1.08
CA LEU A 183 5.48 11.36 0.57
C LEU A 183 4.52 10.26 1.03
N SER A 184 4.96 9.00 1.00
CA SER A 184 4.12 7.87 1.43
C SER A 184 3.77 7.95 2.92
N ASP A 185 4.77 8.15 3.77
CA ASP A 185 4.62 8.18 5.23
C ASP A 185 3.98 9.47 5.72
N SER A 186 3.97 10.53 4.92
CA SER A 186 3.17 11.72 5.22
C SER A 186 1.70 11.39 5.45
N LEU A 187 1.15 10.35 4.80
CA LEU A 187 -0.23 9.91 5.03
C LEU A 187 -0.43 9.32 6.43
N ILE A 188 0.60 8.71 7.01
CA ILE A 188 0.59 8.23 8.40
C ILE A 188 0.59 9.42 9.35
N LEU A 189 1.43 10.43 9.09
CA LEU A 189 1.46 11.66 9.89
C LEU A 189 0.14 12.42 9.81
N VAL A 190 -0.45 12.51 8.63
CA VAL A 190 -1.80 13.08 8.42
C VAL A 190 -2.84 12.27 9.19
N ALA A 191 -2.73 10.95 9.23
CA ALA A 191 -3.61 10.10 10.05
C ALA A 191 -3.42 10.36 11.55
N PHE A 192 -2.19 10.56 12.04
CA PHE A 192 -1.92 10.91 13.44
C PHE A 192 -2.58 12.24 13.81
N ILE A 193 -2.38 13.26 12.97
CA ILE A 193 -2.98 14.58 13.14
C ILE A 193 -4.51 14.46 13.14
N TRP A 194 -5.08 13.74 12.19
CA TRP A 194 -6.53 13.50 12.14
C TRP A 194 -7.05 12.83 13.40
N ASP A 195 -6.35 11.80 13.90
CA ASP A 195 -6.79 11.03 15.05
C ASP A 195 -6.76 11.88 16.33
N TRP A 196 -5.69 12.66 16.50
CA TRP A 196 -5.56 13.63 17.58
C TRP A 196 -6.61 14.74 17.50
N LEU A 197 -6.84 15.32 16.31
CA LEU A 197 -7.86 16.37 16.14
C LEU A 197 -9.27 15.86 16.48
N LYS A 198 -9.58 14.60 16.16
CA LYS A 198 -10.90 14.00 16.39
C LYS A 198 -11.10 13.47 17.81
N ASN A 199 -10.07 12.90 18.43
CA ASN A 199 -10.21 12.18 19.70
C ASN A 199 -9.39 12.76 20.84
N LYS A 200 -8.53 13.76 20.57
CA LYS A 200 -7.56 14.37 21.51
C LYS A 200 -6.45 13.44 21.99
N TYR A 201 -6.32 12.27 21.38
CA TYR A 201 -5.18 11.36 21.51
C TYR A 201 -5.03 10.56 20.20
N ILE A 202 -3.83 10.04 19.96
CA ILE A 202 -3.57 9.10 18.85
C ILE A 202 -3.81 7.70 19.39
N HIS A 203 -4.71 6.95 18.77
CA HIS A 203 -5.02 5.61 19.24
C HIS A 203 -3.79 4.69 19.14
N PRO A 204 -3.48 3.85 20.15
CA PRO A 204 -2.28 3.00 20.17
C PRO A 204 -2.07 2.17 18.90
N ALA A 205 -3.13 1.55 18.37
CA ALA A 205 -3.07 0.80 17.11
C ALA A 205 -2.56 1.63 15.92
N LEU A 206 -2.97 2.90 15.82
CA LEU A 206 -2.50 3.80 14.78
C LEU A 206 -1.06 4.25 15.07
N PHE A 207 -0.79 4.66 16.32
CA PHE A 207 0.53 5.16 16.71
C PHE A 207 1.63 4.12 16.52
N TYR A 208 1.51 2.94 17.16
CA TYR A 208 2.54 1.90 17.08
C TYR A 208 2.63 1.28 15.68
N GLY A 209 1.48 1.04 15.03
CA GLY A 209 1.50 0.51 13.67
C GLY A 209 2.11 1.48 12.66
N GLY A 210 1.81 2.78 12.79
CA GLY A 210 2.38 3.83 11.95
C GLY A 210 3.88 4.04 12.20
N LEU A 211 4.30 4.11 13.47
CA LEU A 211 5.72 4.21 13.81
C LEU A 211 6.51 2.99 13.34
N PHE A 212 5.93 1.79 13.43
CA PHE A 212 6.57 0.59 12.94
C PHE A 212 6.80 0.63 11.42
N ILE A 213 5.82 1.09 10.63
CA ILE A 213 5.98 1.29 9.18
C ILE A 213 7.09 2.31 8.89
N ILE A 214 7.06 3.47 9.55
CA ILE A 214 8.08 4.52 9.35
C ILE A 214 9.47 3.99 9.72
N ALA A 215 9.59 3.30 10.85
CA ALA A 215 10.85 2.73 11.29
C ALA A 215 11.38 1.69 10.29
N GLU A 216 10.50 0.83 9.76
CA GLU A 216 10.88 -0.18 8.76
C GLU A 216 11.34 0.46 7.45
N ASN A 217 10.59 1.44 6.91
CA ASN A 217 10.99 2.20 5.72
C ASN A 217 12.36 2.90 5.91
N VAL A 218 12.60 3.51 7.07
CA VAL A 218 13.88 4.16 7.39
C VAL A 218 15.00 3.13 7.51
N MET A 219 14.75 1.99 8.17
CA MET A 219 15.73 0.90 8.25
C MET A 219 16.06 0.33 6.88
N GLU A 220 15.07 0.15 6.01
CA GLU A 220 15.30 -0.28 4.63
C GLU A 220 16.25 0.69 3.93
N ILE A 221 15.97 2.00 3.92
CA ILE A 221 16.86 3.00 3.29
C ILE A 221 18.30 2.97 3.86
N LEU A 222 18.46 2.80 5.17
CA LEU A 222 19.77 2.81 5.81
C LEU A 222 20.57 1.51 5.59
N LEU A 223 19.89 0.37 5.50
CA LEU A 223 20.51 -0.95 5.42
C LEU A 223 20.53 -1.51 4.00
N PHE A 224 19.77 -0.92 3.07
CA PHE A 224 19.62 -1.41 1.71
C PHE A 224 20.97 -1.66 1.07
N ASP A 225 21.13 -2.86 0.51
CA ASP A 225 22.33 -3.28 -0.20
C ASP A 225 23.64 -3.32 0.62
N SER A 226 23.56 -3.17 1.95
CA SER A 226 24.67 -3.45 2.86
C SER A 226 25.08 -4.93 2.86
N LYS A 227 26.26 -5.27 3.41
CA LYS A 227 26.77 -6.66 3.41
C LYS A 227 25.79 -7.67 4.01
N GLY A 228 25.18 -7.34 5.15
CA GLY A 228 24.18 -8.21 5.81
C GLY A 228 22.89 -8.30 5.00
N TRP A 229 22.43 -7.18 4.42
CA TRP A 229 21.25 -7.14 3.56
C TRP A 229 21.42 -8.01 2.32
N ARG A 230 22.58 -7.94 1.65
CA ARG A 230 22.89 -8.77 0.48
C ARG A 230 22.91 -10.26 0.80
N VAL A 231 23.41 -10.67 1.95
CA VAL A 231 23.37 -12.08 2.38
C VAL A 231 21.92 -12.53 2.48
N LEU A 232 21.09 -11.78 3.20
CA LEU A 232 19.67 -12.09 3.34
C LEU A 232 18.95 -12.10 1.98
N ALA A 233 19.18 -11.09 1.15
CA ALA A 233 18.57 -10.96 -0.17
C ALA A 233 18.91 -12.14 -1.08
N ASN A 234 20.17 -12.56 -1.12
CA ASN A 234 20.58 -13.73 -1.91
C ASN A 234 19.94 -15.02 -1.37
N THR A 235 19.89 -15.21 -0.04
CA THR A 235 19.20 -16.38 0.55
C THR A 235 17.73 -16.42 0.15
N LEU A 236 17.01 -15.29 0.26
CA LEU A 236 15.61 -15.19 -0.12
C LEU A 236 15.42 -15.43 -1.63
N TYR A 237 16.29 -14.85 -2.45
CA TYR A 237 16.25 -15.04 -3.90
C TYR A 237 16.41 -16.52 -4.26
N THR A 238 17.37 -17.24 -3.69
CA THR A 238 17.53 -18.69 -3.91
C THR A 238 16.33 -19.52 -3.42
N ILE A 239 15.63 -19.08 -2.37
CA ILE A 239 14.44 -19.80 -1.87
C ILE A 239 13.24 -19.65 -2.83
N PHE A 240 13.08 -18.47 -3.45
CA PHE A 240 11.89 -18.14 -4.22
C PHE A 240 12.06 -18.25 -5.74
N ASN A 241 13.29 -18.31 -6.25
CA ASN A 241 13.65 -18.41 -7.67
C ASN A 241 14.12 -19.82 -8.04
#